data_AF-A0A0A9G7N4-F1
#
_entry.id   AF-A0A0A9G7N4-F1
#
_cell.length_a   1.000
_cell.length_b   1.000
_cell.length_c   1.000
_cell.angle_alpha   90.00
_cell.angle_beta   90.00
_cell.angle_gamma   90.00
#
_symmetry.space_group_name_H-M   'P 1'
#
loop_
_entity.id
_entity.type
_entity.pdbx_description
1 polymer ?
#
loop_
_entity_poly.entity_id
_entity_poly.type
_entity_poly.pdbx_seq_one_letter_code
_entity_poly.pdbx_strand_id
1 'polypeptide(L)'
;MIKWIVNFSSWVNAQRSFVKALNGWLALCLNYKAEEIVDGVPPYSPGRVGAPLVFVICNSWSQAMDRISEKEVVTSMQALVSTIQKLSEQQNVEQAEQILAARERERWNKILERKTLEINKEADALNKKLALVPGRQSLLPSARTYQEHLLEASSLQTSLGRVVQALESFASNCLRAFEETLRHSEEQRSSRENAKVS
;
A
#
# COMPACT_ATOMS: atom_id res chain seq x y z
N MET A 1 -8.68 -1.32 -1.01
CA MET A 1 -7.25 -1.66 -1.22
C MET A 1 -7.05 -3.06 -1.80
N ILE A 2 -7.76 -4.11 -1.36
CA ILE A 2 -7.72 -5.44 -2.01
C ILE A 2 -8.04 -5.37 -3.51
N LYS A 3 -9.07 -4.60 -3.90
CA LYS A 3 -9.39 -4.33 -5.32
C LYS A 3 -8.21 -3.73 -6.11
N TRP A 4 -7.40 -2.88 -5.48
CA TRP A 4 -6.23 -2.29 -6.12
C TRP A 4 -5.14 -3.32 -6.38
N ILE A 5 -4.89 -4.24 -5.43
CA ILE A 5 -3.94 -5.34 -5.59
C ILE A 5 -4.35 -6.23 -6.77
N VAL A 6 -5.63 -6.62 -6.81
CA VAL A 6 -6.18 -7.47 -7.89
C VAL A 6 -6.11 -6.77 -9.23
N ASN A 7 -6.49 -5.49 -9.29
CA ASN A 7 -6.46 -4.72 -10.54
C ASN A 7 -5.03 -4.50 -11.03
N PHE A 8 -4.07 -4.22 -10.14
CA PHE A 8 -2.66 -4.05 -10.49
C PHE A 8 -2.08 -5.35 -11.07
N SER A 9 -2.26 -6.47 -10.38
CA SER A 9 -1.79 -7.77 -10.87
C SER A 9 -2.48 -8.17 -12.19
N SER A 10 -3.79 -7.95 -12.31
CA SER A 10 -4.52 -8.18 -13.56
C SER A 10 -3.99 -7.33 -14.70
N TRP A 11 -3.70 -6.05 -14.45
CA TRP A 11 -3.15 -5.14 -15.45
C TRP A 11 -1.75 -5.57 -15.92
N VAL A 12 -0.84 -5.91 -15.00
CA VAL A 12 0.50 -6.43 -15.36
C VAL A 12 0.39 -7.72 -16.18
N ASN A 13 -0.50 -8.62 -15.77
CA ASN A 13 -0.74 -9.87 -16.50
C ASN A 13 -1.36 -9.63 -17.88
N ALA A 14 -2.26 -8.65 -18.02
CA ALA A 14 -2.83 -8.29 -19.31
C ALA A 14 -1.76 -7.74 -20.26
N GLN A 15 -0.88 -6.86 -19.78
CA GLN A 15 0.26 -6.35 -20.56
C GLN A 15 1.18 -7.49 -21.01
N ARG A 16 1.58 -8.37 -20.08
CA ARG A 16 2.42 -9.53 -20.36
C ARG A 16 1.78 -10.46 -21.40
N SER A 17 0.49 -10.74 -21.24
CA SER A 17 -0.25 -11.62 -22.16
C SER A 17 -0.39 -11.01 -23.55
N PHE A 18 -0.64 -9.70 -23.63
CA PHE A 18 -0.70 -8.97 -24.89
C PHE A 18 0.61 -9.08 -25.68
N VAL A 19 1.74 -8.81 -25.03
CA VAL A 19 3.06 -8.87 -25.67
C VAL A 19 3.39 -10.30 -26.13
N LYS A 20 3.07 -11.31 -25.31
CA LYS A 20 3.25 -12.72 -25.69
C LYS A 20 2.40 -13.11 -26.88
N ALA A 21 1.13 -12.70 -26.91
CA ALA A 21 0.22 -12.97 -28.02
C ALA A 21 0.71 -12.30 -29.31
N LEU A 22 1.18 -11.05 -29.23
CA LEU A 22 1.76 -10.33 -30.36
C LEU A 22 3.01 -11.04 -30.91
N ASN A 23 3.92 -11.44 -30.03
CA ASN A 23 5.13 -12.16 -30.43
C ASN A 23 4.79 -13.52 -31.08
N GLY A 24 3.87 -14.28 -30.49
CA GLY A 24 3.40 -15.55 -31.05
C GLY A 24 2.70 -15.39 -32.40
N TRP A 25 1.88 -14.35 -32.57
CA TRP A 25 1.24 -14.05 -33.85
C TRP A 25 2.28 -13.73 -34.93
N LEU A 26 3.29 -12.92 -34.63
CA LEU A 26 4.38 -12.63 -35.58
C LEU A 26 5.18 -13.89 -35.93
N ALA A 27 5.43 -14.79 -34.98
CA ALA A 27 6.11 -16.06 -35.26
C ALA A 27 5.33 -16.89 -36.29
N LEU A 28 3.99 -16.97 -36.15
CA LEU A 28 3.12 -17.67 -37.09
C LEU A 28 3.11 -17.00 -38.47
N CYS A 29 2.97 -15.68 -38.53
CA CYS A 29 2.94 -14.93 -39.80
C CYS A 29 4.21 -15.09 -40.63
N LEU A 30 5.34 -15.30 -39.96
CA LEU A 30 6.64 -15.40 -40.61
C LEU A 30 7.04 -16.84 -40.93
N ASN A 31 6.15 -17.83 -40.70
CA ASN A 31 6.47 -19.25 -40.72
C ASN A 31 7.77 -19.53 -39.94
N TYR A 32 7.92 -18.87 -38.79
CA TYR A 32 9.13 -19.00 -37.99
C TYR A 32 9.22 -20.43 -37.46
N LYS A 33 10.12 -21.22 -38.04
CA LYS A 33 10.62 -22.42 -37.39
C LYS A 33 11.71 -21.96 -36.42
N ALA A 34 11.52 -22.22 -35.13
CA ALA A 34 12.62 -22.15 -34.19
C ALA A 34 13.73 -23.07 -34.72
N GLU A 35 14.86 -22.51 -35.15
CA GLU A 35 16.00 -23.33 -35.57
C GLU A 35 16.51 -24.08 -34.34
N GLU A 36 16.41 -25.42 -34.37
CA GLU A 36 16.91 -26.27 -33.30
C GLU A 36 18.43 -26.08 -33.14
N ILE A 37 18.82 -25.80 -31.91
CA ILE A 37 20.18 -25.43 -31.50
C ILE A 37 21.01 -26.72 -31.37
N VAL A 38 22.04 -26.90 -32.20
CA VAL A 38 23.07 -27.95 -31.98
C VAL A 38 24.27 -27.42 -31.19
N ASP A 39 24.58 -26.12 -31.22
CA ASP A 39 25.88 -25.59 -30.75
C ASP A 39 25.86 -24.48 -29.68
N GLY A 40 24.77 -24.32 -28.91
CA GLY A 40 24.78 -23.48 -27.69
C GLY A 40 24.94 -21.95 -27.88
N VAL A 41 24.95 -21.45 -29.12
CA VAL A 41 24.96 -20.01 -29.43
C VAL A 41 23.52 -19.45 -29.39
N PRO A 42 23.26 -18.25 -28.82
CA PRO A 42 21.90 -17.73 -28.70
C PRO A 42 21.23 -17.52 -30.07
N PRO A 43 19.90 -17.72 -30.17
CA PRO A 43 19.15 -17.78 -31.43
C PRO A 43 19.05 -16.47 -32.25
N TYR A 44 19.88 -15.46 -31.94
CA TYR A 44 19.85 -14.12 -32.56
C TYR A 44 21.25 -13.56 -32.83
N SER A 45 22.17 -14.36 -33.39
CA SER A 45 23.46 -13.83 -33.85
C SER A 45 23.27 -12.81 -35.00
N PRO A 46 24.00 -11.68 -35.00
CA PRO A 46 24.02 -10.74 -36.11
C PRO A 46 24.63 -11.45 -37.33
N GLY A 47 23.81 -11.90 -38.28
CA GLY A 47 24.29 -12.56 -39.49
C GLY A 47 23.32 -13.56 -40.15
N ARG A 48 22.37 -14.15 -39.42
CA ARG A 48 21.32 -14.97 -40.05
C ARG A 48 20.15 -14.10 -40.52
N VAL A 49 20.23 -13.76 -41.81
CA VAL A 49 19.18 -13.15 -42.63
C VAL A 49 17.92 -14.02 -42.56
N GLY A 50 16.87 -13.57 -41.89
CA GLY A 50 15.58 -14.27 -41.97
C GLY A 50 14.45 -13.57 -41.24
N ALA A 51 14.63 -13.29 -39.94
CA ALA A 51 13.59 -12.65 -39.15
C ALA A 51 13.48 -11.14 -39.46
N PRO A 52 12.29 -10.62 -39.82
CA PRO A 52 12.03 -9.18 -39.86
C PRO A 52 12.39 -8.50 -38.54
N LEU A 53 12.90 -7.28 -38.61
CA LEU A 53 13.34 -6.53 -37.43
C LEU A 53 12.22 -6.38 -36.38
N VAL A 54 10.98 -6.24 -36.84
CA VAL A 54 9.79 -6.20 -35.96
C VAL A 54 9.64 -7.46 -35.10
N PHE A 55 9.95 -8.66 -35.63
CA PHE A 55 9.90 -9.90 -34.87
C PHE A 55 11.00 -9.94 -33.80
N VAL A 56 12.21 -9.51 -34.15
CA VAL A 56 13.34 -9.44 -33.19
C VAL A 56 12.99 -8.51 -32.03
N ILE A 57 12.41 -7.34 -32.30
CA ILE A 57 11.99 -6.37 -31.29
C ILE A 57 10.89 -6.96 -30.39
N CYS A 58 9.81 -7.50 -30.98
CA CYS A 58 8.70 -8.07 -30.21
C CYS A 58 9.13 -9.28 -29.38
N ASN A 59 10.08 -10.07 -29.88
CA ASN A 59 10.61 -11.21 -29.16
C ASN A 59 11.49 -10.79 -27.97
N SER A 60 12.37 -9.80 -28.15
CA SER A 60 13.12 -9.21 -27.04
C SER A 60 12.19 -8.58 -26.01
N TRP A 61 11.15 -7.87 -26.46
CA TRP A 61 10.15 -7.29 -25.57
C TRP A 61 9.37 -8.37 -24.79
N SER A 62 8.97 -9.46 -25.45
CA SER A 62 8.32 -10.59 -24.79
C SER A 62 9.19 -11.20 -23.70
N GLN A 63 10.49 -11.40 -23.96
CA GLN A 63 11.43 -11.89 -22.95
C GLN A 63 11.65 -10.90 -21.81
N ALA A 64 11.68 -9.60 -22.10
CA ALA A 64 11.75 -8.54 -21.10
C ALA A 64 10.55 -8.57 -20.14
N MET A 65 9.33 -8.80 -20.67
CA MET A 65 8.10 -8.93 -19.86
C MET A 65 8.09 -10.14 -18.90
N ASP A 66 8.90 -11.16 -19.17
CA ASP A 66 9.08 -12.31 -18.26
C ASP A 66 10.03 -12.01 -17.09
N ARG A 67 10.91 -11.01 -17.23
CA ARG A 67 11.84 -10.57 -16.17
C ARG A 67 11.18 -9.59 -15.21
N ILE A 68 10.16 -8.86 -15.66
CA ILE A 68 9.42 -7.89 -14.85
C ILE A 68 8.50 -8.64 -13.88
N SER A 69 8.71 -8.41 -12.58
CA SER A 69 7.94 -9.03 -11.50
C SER A 69 7.12 -8.00 -10.73
N GLU A 70 5.81 -8.22 -10.61
CA GLU A 70 4.89 -7.42 -9.80
C GLU A 70 4.92 -7.77 -8.30
N LYS A 71 5.65 -8.83 -7.91
CA LYS A 71 5.53 -9.46 -6.58
C LYS A 71 5.84 -8.50 -5.43
N GLU A 72 6.85 -7.65 -5.59
CA GLU A 72 7.25 -6.70 -4.55
C GLU A 72 6.16 -5.65 -4.30
N VAL A 73 5.56 -5.11 -5.36
CA VAL A 73 4.45 -4.16 -5.28
C VAL A 73 3.23 -4.80 -4.61
N VAL A 74 2.88 -6.02 -5.04
CA VAL A 74 1.75 -6.78 -4.45
C VAL A 74 1.98 -7.04 -2.97
N THR A 75 3.20 -7.46 -2.58
CA THR A 75 3.55 -7.75 -1.19
C THR A 75 3.47 -6.49 -0.32
N SER A 76 4.00 -5.36 -0.81
CA SER A 76 3.94 -4.07 -0.10
C SER A 76 2.50 -3.59 0.07
N MET A 77 1.66 -3.73 -0.96
CA MET A 77 0.24 -3.38 -0.86
C MET A 77 -0.50 -4.30 0.13
N GLN A 78 -0.19 -5.61 0.16
CA GLN A 78 -0.76 -6.54 1.15
C GLN A 78 -0.36 -6.14 2.58
N ALA A 79 0.91 -5.78 2.80
CA ALA A 79 1.37 -5.31 4.10
C ALA A 79 0.65 -4.02 4.55
N LEU A 80 0.36 -3.11 3.62
CA LEU A 80 -0.43 -1.90 3.90
C LEU A 80 -1.88 -2.26 4.29
N VAL A 81 -2.51 -3.21 3.60
CA VAL A 81 -3.85 -3.72 3.97
C VAL A 81 -3.85 -4.23 5.40
N SER A 82 -2.89 -5.08 5.76
CA SER A 82 -2.78 -5.65 7.10
C SER A 82 -2.57 -4.58 8.17
N THR A 83 -1.73 -3.57 7.91
CA THR A 83 -1.53 -2.44 8.83
C THR A 83 -2.83 -1.66 9.06
N ILE A 84 -3.59 -1.38 7.99
CA ILE A 84 -4.87 -0.65 8.11
C ILE A 84 -5.90 -1.47 8.87
N GLN A 85 -5.99 -2.78 8.60
CA GLN A 85 -6.90 -3.67 9.32
C GLN A 85 -6.58 -3.68 10.82
N LYS A 86 -5.31 -3.83 11.17
CA LYS A 86 -4.86 -3.81 12.56
C LYS A 86 -5.22 -2.49 13.26
N LEU A 87 -4.93 -1.35 12.62
CA LEU A 87 -5.26 -0.03 13.17
C LEU A 87 -6.77 0.14 13.36
N SER A 88 -7.58 -0.32 12.41
CA SER A 88 -9.04 -0.26 12.53
C SER A 88 -9.57 -1.12 13.66
N GLU A 89 -9.00 -2.30 13.88
CA GLU A 89 -9.38 -3.19 14.98
C GLU A 89 -9.02 -2.56 16.34
N GLN A 90 -7.80 -2.00 16.45
CA GLN A 90 -7.35 -1.29 17.64
C GLN A 90 -8.27 -0.11 17.97
N GLN A 91 -8.56 0.73 16.97
CA GLN A 91 -9.48 1.85 17.14
C GLN A 91 -10.89 1.42 17.58
N ASN A 92 -11.41 0.32 17.04
CA ASN A 92 -12.72 -0.19 17.44
C ASN A 92 -12.75 -0.66 18.89
N VAL A 93 -11.69 -1.34 19.36
CA VAL A 93 -11.56 -1.79 20.75
C VAL A 93 -11.44 -0.59 21.68
N GLU A 94 -10.56 0.36 21.38
CA GLU A 94 -10.38 1.58 22.18
C GLU A 94 -11.69 2.38 22.30
N GLN A 95 -12.43 2.52 21.20
CA GLN A 95 -13.74 3.18 21.21
C GLN A 95 -14.77 2.44 22.07
N ALA A 96 -14.80 1.11 22.02
CA ALA A 96 -15.70 0.30 22.84
C ALA A 96 -15.39 0.47 24.34
N GLU A 97 -14.10 0.43 24.72
CA GLU A 97 -13.66 0.66 26.10
C GLU A 97 -13.98 2.07 26.58
N GLN A 98 -13.76 3.09 25.75
CA GLN A 98 -14.12 4.47 26.06
C GLN A 98 -15.63 4.63 26.31
N ILE A 99 -16.49 3.98 25.52
CA ILE A 99 -17.94 4.00 25.72
C ILE A 99 -18.33 3.35 27.05
N LEU A 100 -17.72 2.21 27.39
CA LEU A 100 -17.97 1.54 28.67
C LEU A 100 -17.54 2.40 29.85
N ALA A 101 -16.32 2.95 29.80
CA ALA A 101 -15.79 3.84 30.84
C ALA A 101 -16.64 5.10 31.00
N ALA A 102 -17.13 5.69 29.90
CA ALA A 102 -18.03 6.83 29.96
C ALA A 102 -19.37 6.50 30.64
N ARG A 103 -19.94 5.31 30.37
CA ARG A 103 -21.17 4.84 31.04
C ARG A 103 -20.96 4.61 32.53
N GLU A 104 -19.82 4.04 32.93
CA GLU A 104 -19.50 3.84 34.33
C GLU A 104 -19.29 5.16 35.07
N ARG A 105 -18.57 6.10 34.46
CA ARG A 105 -18.39 7.46 34.97
C ARG A 105 -19.74 8.13 35.22
N GLU A 106 -20.66 8.04 34.25
CA GLU A 106 -22.00 8.61 34.37
C GLU A 106 -22.80 7.99 35.54
N ARG A 107 -22.69 6.67 35.76
CA ARG A 107 -23.32 6.00 36.90
C ARG A 107 -22.76 6.51 38.23
N TRP A 108 -21.43 6.62 38.33
CA TRP A 108 -20.76 7.13 39.54
C TRP A 108 -21.09 8.59 39.80
N ASN A 109 -21.18 9.43 38.77
CA ASN A 109 -21.63 10.82 38.88
C ASN A 109 -23.04 10.89 39.49
N LYS A 110 -23.99 10.09 39.00
CA LYS A 110 -25.36 10.03 39.57
C LYS A 110 -25.40 9.55 41.02
N ILE A 111 -24.49 8.66 41.43
CA ILE A 111 -24.37 8.23 42.83
C ILE A 111 -23.82 9.37 43.68
N LEU A 112 -22.76 10.02 43.19
CA LEU A 112 -22.10 11.13 43.88
C LEU A 112 -23.04 12.32 44.04
N GLU A 113 -23.78 12.70 43.00
CA GLU A 113 -24.79 13.77 43.04
C GLU A 113 -25.86 13.51 44.11
N ARG A 114 -26.37 12.27 44.21
CA ARG A 114 -27.33 11.90 45.26
C ARG A 114 -26.74 12.04 46.66
N LYS A 115 -25.51 11.56 46.88
CA LYS A 115 -24.82 11.73 48.16
C LYS A 115 -24.54 13.20 48.49
N THR A 116 -24.16 14.00 47.51
CA THR A 116 -23.95 15.44 47.69
C THR A 116 -25.25 16.13 48.08
N LEU A 117 -26.39 15.75 47.47
CA LEU A 117 -27.71 16.27 47.87
C LEU A 117 -28.08 15.87 49.30
N GLU A 118 -27.78 14.64 49.72
CA GLU A 118 -27.98 14.19 51.10
C GLU A 118 -27.11 14.99 52.09
N ILE A 119 -25.82 15.13 51.82
CA ILE A 119 -24.88 15.92 52.64
C ILE A 119 -25.33 17.39 52.70
N ASN A 120 -25.75 17.98 51.58
CA ASN A 120 -26.24 19.36 51.57
C ASN A 120 -27.50 19.52 52.43
N LYS A 121 -28.44 18.55 52.38
CA LYS A 121 -29.62 18.57 53.26
C LYS A 121 -29.24 18.46 54.73
N GLU A 122 -28.29 17.58 55.07
CA GLU A 122 -27.78 17.46 56.44
C GLU A 122 -27.03 18.72 56.89
N ALA A 123 -26.20 19.29 56.01
CA ALA A 123 -25.49 20.54 56.25
C ALA A 123 -26.46 21.71 56.43
N ASP A 124 -27.54 21.80 55.65
CA ASP A 124 -28.60 22.80 55.81
C ASP A 124 -29.38 22.60 57.12
N ALA A 125 -29.65 21.36 57.52
CA ALA A 125 -30.28 21.05 58.79
C ALA A 125 -29.37 21.44 59.96
N LEU A 126 -28.07 21.15 59.86
CA LEU A 126 -27.05 21.59 60.81
C LEU A 126 -26.90 23.10 60.80
N ASN A 127 -26.88 23.76 59.65
CA ASN A 127 -26.83 25.21 59.52
C ASN A 127 -28.08 25.88 60.08
N LYS A 128 -29.28 25.29 59.97
CA LYS A 128 -30.48 25.81 60.65
C LYS A 128 -30.37 25.69 62.16
N LYS A 129 -29.77 24.60 62.67
CA LYS A 129 -29.47 24.42 64.10
C LYS A 129 -28.35 25.34 64.58
N LEU A 130 -27.36 25.60 63.72
CA LEU A 130 -26.24 26.50 63.94
C LEU A 130 -26.58 27.96 63.64
N ALA A 131 -27.65 28.29 62.91
CA ALA A 131 -28.11 29.67 62.75
C ALA A 131 -28.64 30.27 64.07
N LEU A 132 -28.77 29.43 65.10
CA LEU A 132 -28.93 29.83 66.50
C LEU A 132 -27.57 30.18 67.18
N VAL A 133 -26.44 30.13 66.46
CA VAL A 133 -25.08 30.42 66.91
C VAL A 133 -24.25 31.10 65.78
N PRO A 134 -23.74 32.33 65.93
CA PRO A 134 -23.16 33.05 64.79
C PRO A 134 -21.78 32.53 64.34
N GLY A 135 -21.68 32.15 63.05
CA GLY A 135 -20.53 32.44 62.18
C GLY A 135 -19.62 31.27 61.72
N ARG A 136 -19.59 31.00 60.40
CA ARG A 136 -18.43 31.09 59.47
C ARG A 136 -18.65 30.36 58.12
N GLN A 137 -18.09 30.94 57.05
CA GLN A 137 -18.17 30.58 55.63
C GLN A 137 -17.25 29.39 55.25
N SER A 138 -17.60 28.63 54.20
CA SER A 138 -16.70 27.68 53.54
C SER A 138 -16.85 27.71 52.01
N LEU A 139 -15.72 27.65 51.31
CA LEU A 139 -15.52 27.65 49.86
C LEU A 139 -14.54 26.53 49.52
N LEU A 140 -14.79 25.69 48.51
CA LEU A 140 -13.76 24.90 47.81
C LEU A 140 -14.15 24.54 46.35
N PRO A 141 -13.16 24.20 45.49
CA PRO A 141 -13.09 24.60 44.07
C PRO A 141 -13.20 23.46 43.03
N SER A 142 -13.29 23.86 41.76
CA SER A 142 -13.53 23.04 40.56
C SER A 142 -12.31 22.29 39.99
N ALA A 143 -12.61 21.22 39.24
CA ALA A 143 -11.67 20.27 38.62
C ALA A 143 -11.18 20.69 37.22
N ARG A 144 -10.01 20.18 36.81
CA ARG A 144 -9.43 20.30 35.45
C ARG A 144 -9.60 19.01 34.64
N THR A 145 -9.77 19.13 33.32
CA THR A 145 -9.81 18.06 32.31
C THR A 145 -8.44 17.81 31.66
N TYR A 146 -8.17 16.54 31.31
CA TYR A 146 -7.04 16.08 30.50
C TYR A 146 -7.52 15.72 29.07
N GLN A 147 -6.66 15.95 28.08
CA GLN A 147 -6.80 15.50 26.70
C GLN A 147 -5.43 15.06 26.18
N GLU A 148 -5.31 13.84 25.66
CA GLU A 148 -4.21 13.42 24.78
C GLU A 148 -4.70 12.32 23.82
N HIS A 149 -4.26 12.36 22.56
CA HIS A 149 -3.99 11.20 21.67
C HIS A 149 -3.27 11.70 20.41
N LEU A 150 -2.03 11.24 20.16
CA LEU A 150 -1.33 11.46 18.88
C LEU A 150 -0.11 10.54 18.69
N LEU A 151 -0.28 9.23 18.39
CA LEU A 151 0.86 8.34 18.09
C LEU A 151 0.65 7.21 17.04
N GLU A 152 -0.43 7.20 16.24
CA GLU A 152 -0.62 6.11 15.23
C GLU A 152 -0.12 6.40 13.81
N ALA A 153 0.24 7.65 13.49
CA ALA A 153 0.59 8.06 12.12
C ALA A 153 1.88 7.45 11.56
N SER A 154 2.80 6.99 12.43
CA SER A 154 4.15 6.56 12.03
C SER A 154 4.17 5.21 11.30
N SER A 155 3.32 4.25 11.68
CA SER A 155 3.29 2.91 11.09
C SER A 155 2.62 2.92 9.70
N LEU A 156 1.53 3.67 9.56
CA LEU A 156 0.82 3.86 8.30
C LEU A 156 1.70 4.58 7.28
N GLN A 157 2.33 5.69 7.66
CA GLN A 157 3.24 6.45 6.79
C GLN A 157 4.39 5.57 6.28
N THR A 158 4.96 4.73 7.15
CA THR A 158 6.02 3.79 6.79
C THR A 158 5.53 2.75 5.77
N SER A 159 4.36 2.14 5.99
CA SER A 159 3.80 1.15 5.07
C SER A 159 3.41 1.74 3.71
N LEU A 160 2.88 2.97 3.68
CA LEU A 160 2.60 3.71 2.45
C LEU A 160 3.89 4.04 1.68
N GLY A 161 4.93 4.49 2.39
CA GLY A 161 6.24 4.76 1.80
C GLY A 161 6.82 3.54 1.07
N ARG A 162 6.70 2.35 1.67
CA ARG A 162 7.14 1.09 1.03
C ARG A 162 6.38 0.76 -0.25
N VAL A 163 5.08 1.08 -0.32
CA VAL A 163 4.29 0.90 -1.56
C VAL A 163 4.79 1.82 -2.66
N VAL A 164 5.01 3.10 -2.36
CA VAL A 164 5.50 4.08 -3.33
C VAL A 164 6.89 3.69 -3.83
N GLN A 165 7.79 3.30 -2.92
CA GLN A 165 9.13 2.85 -3.28
C GLN A 165 9.12 1.60 -4.16
N ALA A 166 8.25 0.62 -3.86
CA ALA A 166 8.11 -0.58 -4.69
C ALA A 166 7.57 -0.25 -6.09
N LEU A 167 6.62 0.69 -6.19
CA LEU A 167 6.11 1.17 -7.49
C LEU A 167 7.19 1.89 -8.30
N GLU A 168 8.02 2.71 -7.65
CA GLU A 168 9.14 3.40 -8.28
C GLU A 168 10.19 2.41 -8.80
N SER A 169 10.55 1.41 -7.98
CA SER A 169 11.44 0.30 -8.38
C SER A 169 10.85 -0.46 -9.58
N PHE A 170 9.57 -0.82 -9.53
CA PHE A 170 8.88 -1.48 -10.63
C PHE A 170 8.90 -0.65 -11.92
N ALA A 171 8.61 0.66 -11.83
CA ALA A 171 8.64 1.56 -12.96
C ALA A 171 10.06 1.70 -13.56
N SER A 172 11.08 1.82 -12.71
CA SER A 172 12.48 1.85 -13.14
C SER A 172 12.89 0.56 -13.85
N ASN A 173 12.48 -0.60 -13.32
CA ASN A 173 12.76 -1.90 -13.94
C ASN A 173 12.05 -2.05 -15.28
N CYS A 174 10.80 -1.58 -15.40
CA CYS A 174 10.09 -1.55 -16.67
C CYS A 174 10.83 -0.67 -17.68
N LEU A 175 11.17 0.57 -17.30
CA LEU A 175 11.86 1.52 -18.16
C LEU A 175 13.19 0.94 -18.68
N ARG A 176 14.02 0.39 -17.79
CA ARG A 176 15.30 -0.22 -18.15
C ARG A 176 15.12 -1.37 -19.14
N ALA A 177 14.13 -2.22 -18.93
CA ALA A 177 13.85 -3.34 -19.82
C ALA A 177 13.40 -2.86 -21.22
N PHE A 178 12.66 -1.75 -21.31
CA PHE A 178 12.32 -1.11 -22.58
C PHE A 178 13.53 -0.49 -23.27
N GLU A 179 14.38 0.23 -22.53
CA GLU A 179 15.61 0.83 -23.05
C GLU A 179 16.59 -0.23 -23.58
N GLU A 180 16.75 -1.35 -22.87
CA GLU A 180 17.54 -2.49 -23.34
C GLU A 180 17.00 -3.08 -24.65
N THR A 181 15.67 -3.18 -24.77
CA THR A 181 15.01 -3.65 -25.99
C THR A 181 15.24 -2.69 -27.16
N LEU A 182 15.17 -1.37 -26.91
CA LEU A 182 15.43 -0.34 -27.91
C LEU A 182 16.89 -0.35 -28.35
N ARG A 183 17.83 -0.37 -27.42
CA ARG A 183 19.27 -0.43 -27.71
C ARG A 183 19.62 -1.66 -28.55
N HIS A 184 19.09 -2.83 -28.18
CA HIS A 184 19.25 -4.04 -28.98
C HIS A 184 18.67 -3.88 -30.40
N SER A 185 17.54 -3.18 -30.56
CA SER A 185 16.97 -2.92 -31.88
C SER A 185 17.84 -2.02 -32.76
N GLU A 186 18.51 -1.02 -32.18
CA GLU A 186 19.41 -0.11 -32.87
C GLU A 186 20.71 -0.81 -33.28
N GLU A 187 21.27 -1.63 -32.39
CA GLU A 187 22.43 -2.48 -32.67
C GLU A 187 22.15 -3.44 -33.83
N GLN A 188 20.95 -4.05 -33.85
CA GLN A 188 20.50 -4.93 -34.93
C GLN A 188 20.30 -4.18 -36.26
N ARG A 189 19.79 -2.94 -36.21
CA ARG A 189 19.62 -2.10 -37.41
C ARG A 189 20.97 -1.70 -38.01
N SER A 190 21.89 -1.20 -37.19
CA SER A 190 23.25 -0.82 -37.60
C SER A 190 24.01 -1.99 -38.22
N SER A 191 23.93 -3.18 -37.59
CA SER A 191 24.55 -4.40 -38.11
C SER A 191 24.05 -4.78 -39.52
N ARG A 192 22.75 -4.59 -39.80
CA ARG A 192 22.14 -4.86 -41.11
C ARG A 192 22.52 -3.83 -42.17
N GLU A 193 22.69 -2.57 -41.78
CA GLU A 193 23.13 -1.51 -42.69
C GLU A 193 24.59 -1.74 -43.10
N ASN A 194 25.47 -2.09 -42.15
CA ASN A 194 26.87 -2.39 -42.42
C ASN A 194 27.06 -3.63 -43.32
N ALA A 195 26.23 -4.67 -43.15
CA ALA A 195 26.26 -5.87 -43.98
C ALA A 195 25.79 -5.68 -45.43
N LYS A 196 25.12 -4.56 -45.75
CA LYS A 196 24.71 -4.23 -47.13
C LYS A 196 25.76 -3.43 -47.90
N VAL A 197 26.77 -2.90 -47.19
CA VAL A 197 27.79 -1.99 -47.75
C VAL A 197 29.13 -2.71 -47.96
N SER A 198 29.32 -3.91 -47.38
CA SER A 198 30.41 -4.86 -47.72
C SER A 198 29.98 -5.81 -48.84
#